data_AF-A0A420CQP1-F1
#
_entry.id   AF-A0A420CQP1-F1
#
_cell.length_a   1.000
_cell.length_b   1.000
_cell.length_c   1.000
_cell.angle_alpha   90.00
_cell.angle_beta   90.00
_cell.angle_gamma   90.00
#
_symmetry.space_group_name_H-M   'P 1'
#
loop_
_entity.id
_entity.type
_entity.pdbx_description
1 polymer ?
#
loop_
_entity_poly.entity_id
_entity_poly.type
_entity_poly.pdbx_seq_one_letter_code
_entity_poly.pdbx_strand_id
1 'polypeptide(L)'
;MEPNQCTKLLEGGIYTTLNVVKTGDFLYDLKKYYESEKFKDDFKTQKFSFGFEAIDPTSLVKNVLNLGASDDEIYNFQEKIKSLDTIMVSQSFFDSFSLHTPNKDIIEGYVKCLEVQNNKKGLSTVVQEGDEGITIYIFYNKISSTDPSPIVEDYKITNGIEISKSFNKGGILDDDNSITFKRNDPSKDIFFFLDTDKGPVNCLLNGLPSGFNKDFPVGTILCSYLSWEEFQEVTKNNLANPDKNWNSKYSKWAPCDGRKVDTTCGLARATQNLTNVPDLRGVFLRGNNAFDSNELGYGIPTVSENQKDPEGNRLRGSIQGDEIKEHDHQIVQQSFGGITSTPRAVSANTSGADGDLDGSQVVSGYDKSTVPLVIAAAGGKETRPKNMAVNYYIRIN
;
A
#
# COMPACT_ATOMS: atom_id res chain seq x y z
N MET A 1 1.63 28.10 -11.72
CA MET A 1 0.50 27.62 -12.54
C MET A 1 0.15 26.25 -12.01
N GLU A 2 -1.03 26.09 -11.40
CA GLU A 2 -1.46 24.79 -10.91
C GLU A 2 -1.62 23.79 -12.07
N PRO A 3 -1.26 22.51 -11.87
CA PRO A 3 -1.43 21.50 -12.90
C PRO A 3 -2.92 21.32 -13.18
N ASN A 4 -3.28 21.47 -14.46
CA ASN A 4 -4.61 21.20 -15.01
C ASN A 4 -5.12 19.84 -14.49
N GLN A 5 -6.35 19.73 -13.95
CA GLN A 5 -6.79 18.47 -13.33
C GLN A 5 -6.88 17.32 -14.34
N CYS A 6 -6.96 17.60 -15.65
CA CYS A 6 -6.84 16.57 -16.69
C CYS A 6 -5.44 15.95 -16.74
N THR A 7 -4.39 16.66 -16.33
CA THR A 7 -3.03 16.09 -16.24
C THR A 7 -2.98 14.91 -15.26
N LYS A 8 -3.92 14.83 -14.29
CA LYS A 8 -4.08 13.66 -13.41
C LYS A 8 -4.48 12.39 -14.14
N LEU A 9 -5.16 12.48 -15.28
CA LEU A 9 -5.44 11.31 -16.14
C LEU A 9 -4.16 10.73 -16.77
N LEU A 10 -3.08 11.52 -16.80
CA LEU A 10 -1.78 11.15 -17.34
C LEU A 10 -0.76 10.75 -16.25
N GLU A 11 -1.07 10.97 -14.96
CA GLU A 11 -0.16 10.70 -13.83
C GLU A 11 0.14 9.21 -13.62
N GLY A 12 -0.67 8.32 -14.20
CA GLY A 12 -0.39 6.87 -14.28
C GLY A 12 0.45 6.45 -15.49
N GLY A 13 0.92 7.40 -16.30
CA GLY A 13 1.52 7.16 -17.61
C GLY A 13 0.45 6.96 -18.69
N ILE A 14 0.73 7.43 -19.91
CA ILE A 14 -0.13 7.21 -21.10
C ILE A 14 -0.20 5.73 -21.52
N TYR A 15 0.61 4.89 -20.89
CA TYR A 15 0.83 3.51 -21.26
C TYR A 15 0.35 2.64 -20.10
N THR A 16 -0.70 1.86 -20.33
CA THR A 16 -1.15 0.81 -19.41
C THR A 16 -0.92 -0.54 -20.06
N THR A 17 -0.53 -1.51 -19.23
CA THR A 17 -0.50 -2.94 -19.58
C THR A 17 -1.85 -3.35 -20.15
N LEU A 18 -1.87 -3.81 -21.40
CA LEU A 18 -3.07 -4.28 -22.08
C LEU A 18 -3.72 -5.40 -21.26
N ASN A 19 -4.89 -5.11 -20.70
CA ASN A 19 -5.76 -6.15 -20.15
C ASN A 19 -6.53 -6.75 -21.33
N VAL A 20 -5.94 -7.76 -21.96
CA VAL A 20 -6.52 -8.43 -23.13
C VAL A 20 -7.74 -9.24 -22.67
N VAL A 21 -8.93 -8.69 -22.88
CA VAL A 21 -10.18 -9.42 -22.71
C VAL A 21 -10.24 -10.48 -23.82
N LYS A 22 -10.27 -11.76 -23.42
CA LYS A 22 -10.36 -12.92 -24.32
C LYS A 22 -11.59 -12.82 -25.23
N THR A 23 -11.37 -12.37 -26.45
CA THR A 23 -12.21 -12.66 -27.61
C THR A 23 -11.30 -13.00 -28.79
N GLY A 24 -10.71 -14.19 -28.76
CA GLY A 24 -9.65 -14.63 -29.68
C GLY A 24 -8.37 -15.00 -28.93
N ASP A 25 -7.63 -15.99 -29.43
CA ASP A 25 -6.28 -16.26 -28.92
C ASP A 25 -5.42 -15.04 -29.26
N PHE A 26 -4.92 -14.31 -28.26
CA PHE A 26 -4.12 -13.08 -28.43
C PHE A 26 -3.02 -13.22 -29.51
N LEU A 27 -2.46 -14.43 -29.63
CA LEU A 27 -1.45 -14.78 -30.63
C LEU A 27 -2.00 -14.79 -32.06
N TYR A 28 -3.26 -15.15 -32.27
CA TYR A 28 -3.94 -15.11 -33.56
C TYR A 28 -4.15 -13.66 -34.03
N ASP A 29 -4.62 -12.78 -33.15
CA ASP A 29 -4.86 -11.37 -33.49
C ASP A 29 -3.55 -10.62 -33.75
N LEU A 30 -2.50 -10.94 -32.98
CA LEU A 30 -1.18 -10.36 -33.16
C LEU A 30 -0.53 -10.80 -34.48
N LYS A 31 -0.66 -12.08 -34.84
CA LYS A 31 -0.22 -12.58 -36.15
C LYS A 31 -0.94 -11.86 -37.29
N LYS A 32 -2.27 -11.74 -37.20
CA LYS A 32 -3.07 -11.00 -38.20
C LYS A 32 -2.66 -9.54 -38.33
N TYR A 33 -2.28 -8.90 -37.22
CA TYR A 33 -1.74 -7.54 -37.25
C TYR A 33 -0.41 -7.47 -38.00
N TYR A 34 0.57 -8.33 -37.69
CA TYR A 34 1.85 -8.36 -38.39
C TYR A 34 1.72 -8.64 -39.89
N GLU A 35 0.74 -9.44 -40.29
CA GLU A 35 0.43 -9.72 -41.70
C GLU A 35 -0.14 -8.51 -42.46
N SER A 36 -0.57 -7.45 -41.77
CA SER A 36 -1.32 -6.33 -42.36
C SER A 36 -0.45 -5.19 -42.90
N GLU A 37 -0.95 -4.44 -43.90
CA GLU A 37 -0.33 -3.17 -44.34
C GLU A 37 -0.32 -2.13 -43.22
N LYS A 38 -1.28 -2.20 -42.29
CA LYS A 38 -1.34 -1.31 -41.14
C LYS A 38 -0.09 -1.44 -40.25
N PHE A 39 0.43 -2.65 -40.06
CA PHE A 39 1.69 -2.85 -39.34
C PHE A 39 2.87 -2.19 -40.06
N LYS A 40 2.95 -2.34 -41.39
CA LYS A 40 4.02 -1.71 -42.20
C LYS A 40 4.00 -0.19 -42.07
N ASP A 41 2.82 0.43 -42.12
CA ASP A 41 2.65 1.88 -41.94
C ASP A 41 2.98 2.34 -40.52
N ASP A 42 2.48 1.64 -39.50
CA ASP A 42 2.72 1.97 -38.09
C ASP A 42 4.22 1.81 -37.74
N PHE A 43 4.91 0.82 -38.33
CA PHE A 43 6.35 0.61 -38.18
C PHE A 43 7.18 1.72 -38.83
N LYS A 44 6.87 2.09 -40.08
CA LYS A 44 7.57 3.17 -40.81
C LYS A 44 7.39 4.54 -40.17
N THR A 45 6.21 4.81 -39.63
CA THR A 45 5.91 6.07 -38.94
C THR A 45 6.49 6.13 -37.52
N GLN A 46 7.33 5.14 -37.14
CA GLN A 46 8.00 5.05 -35.84
C GLN A 46 7.02 5.19 -34.66
N LYS A 47 5.81 4.66 -34.80
CA LYS A 47 4.83 4.63 -33.70
C LYS A 47 5.28 3.71 -32.56
N PHE A 48 6.30 2.90 -32.79
CA PHE A 48 6.96 2.04 -31.82
C PHE A 48 8.40 2.50 -31.62
N SER A 49 8.85 2.48 -30.36
CA SER A 49 10.22 2.82 -29.97
C SER A 49 11.13 1.58 -29.81
N PHE A 50 10.69 0.42 -30.32
CA PHE A 50 11.39 -0.87 -30.16
C PHE A 50 11.27 -1.76 -31.40
N GLY A 51 12.19 -2.72 -31.52
CA GLY A 51 12.18 -3.74 -32.58
C GLY A 51 11.26 -4.93 -32.26
N PHE A 52 10.91 -5.70 -33.29
CA PHE A 52 10.01 -6.84 -33.19
C PHE A 52 10.79 -8.15 -33.27
N GLU A 53 10.42 -9.13 -32.46
CA GLU A 53 11.01 -10.47 -32.50
C GLU A 53 9.89 -11.50 -32.51
N ALA A 54 9.88 -12.35 -33.54
CA ALA A 54 8.99 -13.50 -33.64
C ALA A 54 9.81 -14.79 -33.65
N ILE A 55 9.39 -15.76 -32.84
CA ILE A 55 10.04 -17.06 -32.72
C ILE A 55 9.16 -18.09 -33.41
N ASP A 56 9.73 -18.83 -34.36
CA ASP A 56 9.11 -20.04 -34.88
C ASP A 56 9.11 -21.11 -33.77
N PRO A 57 7.94 -21.57 -33.29
CA PRO A 57 7.88 -22.51 -32.18
C PRO A 57 8.41 -23.91 -32.53
N THR A 58 8.53 -24.25 -33.83
CA THR A 58 9.00 -25.57 -34.28
C THR A 58 10.52 -25.61 -34.41
N SER A 59 11.12 -24.54 -34.95
CA SER A 59 12.56 -24.46 -35.18
C SER A 59 13.34 -23.65 -34.13
N LEU A 60 12.62 -22.92 -33.26
CA LEU A 60 13.16 -21.94 -32.30
C LEU A 60 14.01 -20.83 -32.94
N VAL A 61 13.90 -20.64 -34.25
CA VAL A 61 14.61 -19.59 -34.97
C VAL A 61 13.94 -18.23 -34.70
N LYS A 62 14.76 -17.26 -34.30
CA LYS A 62 14.37 -15.88 -34.03
C LYS A 62 14.40 -15.06 -35.31
N ASN A 63 13.27 -14.46 -35.67
CA ASN A 63 13.18 -13.48 -36.74
C ASN A 63 13.03 -12.09 -36.10
N VAL A 64 14.07 -11.27 -36.23
CA VAL A 64 14.14 -9.94 -35.61
C VAL A 64 13.99 -8.86 -36.69
N LEU A 65 13.14 -7.88 -36.43
CA LEU A 65 12.97 -6.69 -37.25
C LEU A 65 13.31 -5.45 -36.41
N ASN A 66 14.43 -4.81 -36.74
CA ASN A 66 14.95 -3.65 -36.00
C ASN A 66 14.39 -2.33 -36.55
N LEU A 67 14.29 -1.32 -35.70
CA LEU A 67 13.89 0.03 -36.11
C LEU A 67 14.76 0.54 -37.28
N GLY A 68 14.12 1.13 -38.27
CA GLY A 68 14.78 1.62 -39.48
C GLY A 68 14.99 0.56 -40.57
N ALA A 69 14.38 -0.63 -40.44
CA ALA A 69 14.38 -1.65 -41.50
C ALA A 69 13.78 -1.12 -42.81
N SER A 70 14.36 -1.57 -43.92
CA SER A 70 13.91 -1.29 -45.30
C SER A 70 12.60 -2.00 -45.64
N ASP A 71 11.94 -1.57 -46.71
CA ASP A 71 10.70 -2.18 -47.20
C ASP A 71 10.85 -3.68 -47.49
N ASP A 72 12.01 -4.08 -48.02
CA ASP A 72 12.32 -5.47 -48.31
C ASP A 72 12.50 -6.29 -47.03
N GLU A 73 13.12 -5.72 -45.99
CA GLU A 73 13.25 -6.38 -44.68
C GLU A 73 11.90 -6.53 -43.98
N ILE A 74 11.05 -5.50 -44.05
CA ILE A 74 9.68 -5.56 -43.52
C ILE A 74 8.87 -6.62 -44.29
N TYR A 75 8.94 -6.63 -45.61
CA TYR A 75 8.24 -7.61 -46.44
C TYR A 75 8.70 -9.04 -46.16
N ASN A 76 10.02 -9.27 -46.08
CA ASN A 76 10.60 -10.57 -45.74
C ASN A 76 10.19 -11.03 -44.34
N PHE A 77 10.07 -10.11 -43.37
CA PHE A 77 9.53 -10.42 -42.06
C PHE A 77 8.06 -10.84 -42.15
N GLN A 78 7.22 -10.10 -42.88
CA GLN A 78 5.80 -10.43 -43.05
C GLN A 78 5.56 -11.76 -43.74
N GLU A 79 6.32 -12.08 -44.79
CA GLU A 79 6.22 -13.37 -45.50
C GLU A 79 6.58 -14.54 -44.58
N LYS A 80 7.58 -14.37 -43.71
CA LYS A 80 7.91 -15.36 -42.68
C LYS A 80 6.82 -15.50 -41.62
N ILE A 81 6.14 -14.43 -41.23
CA ILE A 81 5.02 -14.51 -40.28
C ILE A 81 3.82 -15.26 -40.90
N LYS A 82 3.52 -14.99 -42.19
CA LYS A 82 2.44 -15.66 -42.92
C LYS A 82 2.65 -17.17 -43.05
N SER A 83 3.90 -17.61 -43.17
CA SER A 83 4.24 -19.03 -43.34
C SER A 83 4.22 -19.84 -42.05
N LEU A 84 4.22 -19.18 -40.87
CA LEU A 84 4.13 -19.85 -39.58
C LEU A 84 2.67 -20.13 -39.23
N ASP A 85 2.34 -21.26 -38.61
CA ASP A 85 0.97 -21.54 -38.16
C ASP A 85 0.61 -20.70 -36.91
N THR A 86 1.56 -20.59 -35.99
CA THR A 86 1.47 -19.78 -34.76
C THR A 86 2.82 -19.09 -34.51
N ILE A 87 2.80 -17.99 -33.77
CA ILE A 87 4.00 -17.22 -33.41
C ILE A 87 4.15 -17.17 -31.89
N MET A 88 5.38 -17.31 -31.41
CA MET A 88 5.72 -16.97 -30.04
C MET A 88 6.46 -15.64 -30.03
N VAL A 89 6.02 -14.72 -29.16
CA VAL A 89 6.74 -13.47 -28.90
C VAL A 89 7.63 -13.62 -27.68
N SER A 90 8.78 -12.95 -27.68
CA SER A 90 9.67 -12.96 -26.51
C SER A 90 9.03 -12.22 -25.33
N GLN A 91 9.33 -12.64 -24.10
CA GLN A 91 8.82 -11.96 -22.89
C GLN A 91 9.24 -10.48 -22.88
N SER A 92 10.46 -10.18 -23.30
CA SER A 92 10.95 -8.80 -23.47
C SER A 92 10.14 -7.99 -24.47
N PHE A 93 9.66 -8.61 -25.56
CA PHE A 93 8.75 -7.95 -26.49
C PHE A 93 7.39 -7.69 -25.84
N PHE A 94 6.83 -8.67 -25.13
CA PHE A 94 5.56 -8.51 -24.43
C PHE A 94 5.61 -7.41 -23.37
N ASP A 95 6.68 -7.36 -22.59
CA ASP A 95 6.91 -6.34 -21.57
C ASP A 95 7.06 -4.96 -22.22
N SER A 96 7.83 -4.85 -23.30
CA SER A 96 8.01 -3.58 -24.04
C SER A 96 6.71 -3.12 -24.72
N PHE A 97 5.98 -4.01 -25.38
CA PHE A 97 4.70 -3.72 -26.04
C PHE A 97 3.62 -3.27 -25.03
N SER A 98 3.58 -3.92 -23.87
CA SER A 98 2.68 -3.55 -22.77
C SER A 98 3.03 -2.21 -22.12
N LEU A 99 4.30 -1.80 -22.16
CA LEU A 99 4.79 -0.55 -21.61
C LEU A 99 4.75 0.65 -22.59
N HIS A 100 4.55 0.40 -23.89
CA HIS A 100 4.68 1.44 -24.94
C HIS A 100 3.45 1.55 -25.85
N THR A 101 2.38 0.79 -25.62
CA THR A 101 1.11 0.99 -26.34
C THR A 101 0.29 2.06 -25.63
N PRO A 102 0.12 3.26 -26.23
CA PRO A 102 -0.62 4.33 -25.57
C PRO A 102 -2.08 3.93 -25.45
N ASN A 103 -2.64 4.06 -24.25
CA ASN A 103 -4.02 3.72 -23.97
C ASN A 103 -4.92 4.76 -24.64
N LYS A 104 -5.55 4.35 -25.75
CA LYS A 104 -6.45 5.18 -26.53
C LYS A 104 -7.56 5.78 -25.68
N ASP A 105 -8.10 5.04 -24.72
CA ASP A 105 -9.19 5.51 -23.85
C ASP A 105 -8.69 6.55 -22.83
N ILE A 106 -7.45 6.44 -22.36
CA ILE A 106 -6.82 7.46 -21.51
C ILE A 106 -6.54 8.73 -22.32
N ILE A 107 -6.08 8.61 -23.56
CA ILE A 107 -5.84 9.77 -24.44
C ILE A 107 -7.17 10.42 -24.83
N GLU A 108 -8.18 9.66 -25.24
CA GLU A 108 -9.52 10.17 -25.52
C GLU A 108 -10.16 10.77 -24.25
N GLY A 109 -9.96 10.15 -23.09
CA GLY A 109 -10.39 10.66 -21.80
C GLY A 109 -9.69 11.95 -21.41
N TYR A 110 -8.39 12.08 -21.69
CA TYR A 110 -7.63 13.31 -21.49
C TYR A 110 -8.09 14.42 -22.43
N VAL A 111 -8.28 14.12 -23.73
CA VAL A 111 -8.79 15.09 -24.72
C VAL A 111 -10.21 15.53 -24.37
N LYS A 112 -11.12 14.60 -24.01
CA LYS A 112 -12.46 14.92 -23.50
C LYS A 112 -12.40 15.70 -22.20
N CYS A 113 -11.49 15.37 -21.29
CA CYS A 113 -11.31 16.14 -20.07
C CYS A 113 -10.86 17.57 -20.38
N LEU A 114 -9.92 17.76 -21.31
CA LEU A 114 -9.51 19.08 -21.75
C LEU A 114 -10.65 19.83 -22.43
N GLU A 115 -11.49 19.17 -23.23
CA GLU A 115 -12.71 19.73 -23.81
C GLU A 115 -13.71 20.14 -22.72
N VAL A 116 -13.93 19.30 -21.71
CA VAL A 116 -14.85 19.55 -20.59
C VAL A 116 -14.32 20.62 -19.64
N GLN A 117 -13.02 20.66 -19.35
CA GLN A 117 -12.41 21.68 -18.49
C GLN A 117 -12.31 23.03 -19.18
N ASN A 118 -12.00 23.05 -20.47
CA ASN A 118 -11.94 24.29 -21.23
C ASN A 118 -13.33 24.79 -21.67
N ASN A 119 -14.39 23.97 -21.56
CA ASN A 119 -15.77 24.34 -21.88
C ASN A 119 -16.81 23.81 -20.86
N LYS A 120 -16.65 24.01 -19.54
CA LYS A 120 -17.79 23.82 -18.63
C LYS A 120 -18.80 24.92 -18.88
N LYS A 121 -19.76 24.67 -19.75
CA LYS A 121 -20.96 25.46 -20.00
C LYS A 121 -22.14 24.72 -19.33
N GLY A 122 -22.99 25.43 -18.59
CA GLY A 122 -24.08 24.88 -17.80
C GLY A 122 -23.80 24.79 -16.30
N LEU A 123 -24.64 24.02 -15.60
CA LEU A 123 -24.56 23.84 -14.15
C LEU A 123 -23.44 22.87 -13.75
N SER A 124 -22.72 23.18 -12.67
CA SER A 124 -21.68 22.32 -12.11
C SER A 124 -21.53 22.50 -10.60
N THR A 125 -20.85 21.57 -9.94
CA THR A 125 -20.60 21.62 -8.49
C THR A 125 -19.15 21.37 -8.12
N VAL A 126 -18.76 21.93 -6.98
CA VAL A 126 -17.50 21.65 -6.28
C VAL A 126 -17.82 21.34 -4.83
N VAL A 127 -17.22 20.28 -4.30
CA VAL A 127 -17.45 19.83 -2.91
C VAL A 127 -16.21 20.15 -2.08
N GLN A 128 -16.43 20.72 -0.90
CA GLN A 128 -15.42 20.91 0.12
C GLN A 128 -15.88 20.29 1.44
N GLU A 129 -15.12 19.34 1.97
CA GLU A 129 -15.33 18.81 3.32
C GLU A 129 -14.43 19.55 4.32
N GLY A 130 -14.99 20.06 5.41
CA GLY A 130 -14.27 20.70 6.51
C GLY A 130 -14.86 20.36 7.88
N ASP A 131 -14.26 20.89 8.95
CA ASP A 131 -14.67 20.59 10.33
C ASP A 131 -16.10 21.05 10.65
N GLU A 132 -16.56 22.12 9.98
CA GLU A 132 -17.91 22.68 10.17
C GLU A 132 -18.99 21.94 9.36
N GLY A 133 -18.60 21.06 8.43
CA GLY A 133 -19.52 20.31 7.59
C GLY A 133 -19.02 20.14 6.15
N ILE A 134 -19.93 19.73 5.29
CA ILE A 134 -19.68 19.57 3.85
C ILE A 134 -20.37 20.72 3.13
N THR A 135 -19.61 21.49 2.36
CA THR A 135 -20.11 22.57 1.54
C THR A 135 -20.06 22.17 0.07
N ILE A 136 -21.20 22.26 -0.60
CA ILE A 136 -21.30 22.11 -2.05
C ILE A 136 -21.48 23.51 -2.64
N TYR A 137 -20.52 23.94 -3.44
CA TYR A 137 -20.60 25.12 -4.28
C TYR A 137 -21.24 24.74 -5.62
N ILE A 138 -22.15 25.57 -6.11
CA ILE A 138 -22.91 25.38 -7.34
C ILE A 138 -22.61 26.56 -8.25
N PHE A 139 -22.19 26.26 -9.47
CA PHE A 139 -21.82 27.26 -10.46
C PHE A 139 -22.67 27.08 -11.71
N TYR A 140 -23.08 28.19 -12.32
CA TYR A 140 -23.68 28.18 -13.65
C TYR A 140 -22.81 28.97 -14.63
N ASN A 141 -22.12 28.24 -15.50
CA ASN A 141 -21.31 28.85 -16.53
C ASN A 141 -22.14 29.06 -17.79
N LYS A 142 -22.50 30.31 -18.07
CA LYS A 142 -23.34 30.65 -19.23
C LYS A 142 -22.70 30.22 -20.56
N ILE A 143 -23.52 29.74 -21.50
CA ILE A 143 -23.07 29.40 -22.87
C ILE A 143 -22.85 30.68 -23.67
N SER A 144 -23.72 31.66 -23.45
CA SER A 144 -23.70 33.03 -23.96
C SER A 144 -23.87 34.02 -22.80
N SER A 145 -23.28 35.21 -22.87
CA SER A 145 -23.48 36.27 -21.85
C SER A 145 -24.95 36.67 -21.65
N THR A 146 -25.80 36.40 -22.64
CA THR A 146 -27.25 36.66 -22.62
C THR A 146 -28.07 35.53 -21.98
N ASP A 147 -27.47 34.40 -21.63
CA ASP A 147 -28.25 33.28 -21.09
C ASP A 147 -28.81 33.64 -19.71
N PRO A 148 -30.10 33.36 -19.48
CA PRO A 148 -30.70 33.55 -18.17
C PRO A 148 -30.08 32.54 -17.19
N SER A 149 -29.92 32.98 -15.95
CA SER A 149 -29.50 32.12 -14.85
C SER A 149 -30.60 31.10 -14.52
N PRO A 150 -30.25 29.89 -14.04
CA PRO A 150 -31.23 28.84 -13.73
C PRO A 150 -32.09 29.23 -12.54
N ILE A 151 -33.35 28.81 -12.57
CA ILE A 151 -34.30 28.97 -11.48
C ILE A 151 -34.38 27.63 -10.74
N VAL A 152 -34.22 27.67 -9.41
CA VAL A 152 -34.29 26.48 -8.56
C VAL A 152 -35.73 25.99 -8.48
N GLU A 153 -35.99 24.76 -8.91
CA GLU A 153 -37.31 24.12 -8.83
C GLU A 153 -37.47 23.34 -7.53
N ASP A 154 -36.43 22.60 -7.13
CA ASP A 154 -36.40 21.86 -5.87
C ASP A 154 -34.96 21.47 -5.50
N TYR A 155 -34.76 21.03 -4.25
CA TYR A 155 -33.52 20.38 -3.85
C TYR A 155 -33.76 19.35 -2.75
N LYS A 156 -32.86 18.37 -2.65
CA LYS A 156 -32.93 17.32 -1.65
C LYS A 156 -31.53 16.89 -1.22
N ILE A 157 -31.36 16.67 0.08
CA ILE A 157 -30.20 16.03 0.66
C ILE A 157 -30.66 14.76 1.37
N THR A 158 -30.05 13.63 1.07
CA THR A 158 -30.23 12.40 1.86
C THR A 158 -29.17 12.31 2.93
N ASN A 159 -29.55 11.86 4.14
CA ASN A 159 -28.59 11.60 5.23
C ASN A 159 -27.72 12.82 5.63
N GLY A 160 -28.18 14.03 5.33
CA GLY A 160 -27.56 15.29 5.73
C GLY A 160 -28.55 16.19 6.46
N ILE A 161 -28.04 16.92 7.44
CA ILE A 161 -28.76 18.00 8.13
C ILE A 161 -28.24 19.31 7.54
N GLU A 162 -29.11 20.04 6.84
CA GLU A 162 -28.79 21.37 6.33
C GLU A 162 -28.40 22.30 7.48
N ILE A 163 -27.27 22.99 7.31
CA ILE A 163 -26.80 24.05 8.20
C ILE A 163 -27.17 25.40 7.60
N SER A 164 -26.86 25.58 6.32
CA SER A 164 -27.09 26.82 5.60
C SER A 164 -27.18 26.57 4.09
N LYS A 165 -27.81 27.49 3.38
CA LYS A 165 -27.83 27.55 1.91
C LYS A 165 -27.97 29.00 1.47
N SER A 166 -27.49 29.32 0.26
CA SER A 166 -27.64 30.64 -0.34
C SER A 166 -28.76 30.74 -1.39
N PHE A 167 -29.46 29.64 -1.68
CA PHE A 167 -30.55 29.61 -2.66
C PHE A 167 -31.89 29.15 -2.07
N ASN A 168 -32.98 29.52 -2.74
CA ASN A 168 -34.35 29.13 -2.37
C ASN A 168 -35.11 28.64 -3.60
N LYS A 169 -36.14 27.81 -3.37
CA LYS A 169 -37.08 27.40 -4.43
C LYS A 169 -37.75 28.62 -5.07
N GLY A 170 -37.75 28.67 -6.40
CA GLY A 170 -38.18 29.80 -7.22
C GLY A 170 -37.14 30.93 -7.32
N GLY A 171 -36.00 30.83 -6.61
CA GLY A 171 -34.89 31.76 -6.69
C GLY A 171 -33.95 31.45 -7.86
N ILE A 172 -33.17 32.46 -8.24
CA ILE A 172 -32.18 32.35 -9.31
C ILE A 172 -30.84 31.87 -8.72
N LEU A 173 -30.16 30.95 -9.40
CA LEU A 173 -28.77 30.61 -9.11
C LEU A 173 -27.85 31.65 -9.78
N ASP A 174 -27.33 32.57 -8.98
CA ASP A 174 -26.27 33.51 -9.33
C ASP A 174 -24.85 32.87 -9.29
N ASP A 175 -23.81 33.70 -9.16
CA ASP A 175 -22.42 33.26 -9.22
C ASP A 175 -21.92 32.64 -7.89
N ASP A 176 -22.65 32.80 -6.77
CA ASP A 176 -22.21 32.43 -5.42
C ASP A 176 -23.23 31.52 -4.71
N ASN A 177 -23.55 30.39 -5.33
CA ASN A 177 -24.50 29.43 -4.78
C ASN A 177 -23.80 28.34 -3.99
N SER A 178 -24.26 28.10 -2.76
CA SER A 178 -23.73 27.04 -1.93
C SER A 178 -24.78 26.48 -0.97
N ILE A 179 -24.51 25.26 -0.52
CA ILE A 179 -25.24 24.61 0.57
C ILE A 179 -24.24 23.89 1.46
N THR A 180 -24.36 24.12 2.76
CA THR A 180 -23.56 23.46 3.78
C THR A 180 -24.45 22.57 4.64
N PHE A 181 -24.02 21.33 4.85
CA PHE A 181 -24.73 20.36 5.66
C PHE A 181 -23.76 19.49 6.46
N LYS A 182 -24.26 18.92 7.56
CA LYS A 182 -23.56 17.89 8.34
C LYS A 182 -24.11 16.53 8.02
N ARG A 183 -23.24 15.51 8.03
CA ARG A 183 -23.69 14.11 7.93
C ARG A 183 -24.55 13.77 9.14
N ASN A 184 -25.73 13.22 8.93
CA ASN A 184 -26.55 12.67 10.02
C ASN A 184 -25.96 11.34 10.51
N ASP A 185 -25.58 10.49 9.55
CA ASP A 185 -24.88 9.24 9.80
C ASP A 185 -23.60 9.20 8.95
N PRO A 186 -22.40 9.24 9.56
CA PRO A 186 -21.14 9.21 8.81
C PRO A 186 -20.98 7.97 7.95
N SER A 187 -21.68 6.88 8.28
CA SER A 187 -21.57 5.58 7.63
C SER A 187 -22.26 5.44 6.29
N LYS A 188 -23.19 6.36 6.00
CA LYS A 188 -24.08 6.28 4.85
C LYS A 188 -23.73 7.34 3.83
N ASP A 189 -23.94 6.97 2.58
CA ASP A 189 -23.81 7.89 1.46
C ASP A 189 -24.76 9.07 1.61
N ILE A 190 -24.31 10.22 1.12
CA ILE A 190 -25.13 11.42 0.97
C ILE A 190 -25.32 11.65 -0.52
N PHE A 191 -26.58 11.81 -0.91
CA PHE A 191 -26.96 12.26 -2.23
C PHE A 191 -27.52 13.67 -2.10
N PHE A 192 -26.88 14.60 -2.80
CA PHE A 192 -27.42 15.93 -3.05
C PHE A 192 -28.04 15.94 -4.44
N PHE A 193 -29.27 16.42 -4.53
CA PHE A 193 -29.99 16.68 -5.78
C PHE A 193 -30.47 18.12 -5.78
N LEU A 194 -30.28 18.80 -6.90
CA LEU A 194 -30.76 20.15 -7.16
C LEU A 194 -31.42 20.16 -8.53
N ASP A 195 -32.72 20.42 -8.57
CA ASP A 195 -33.48 20.53 -9.81
C ASP A 195 -33.62 22.02 -10.18
N THR A 196 -33.43 22.32 -11.46
CA THR A 196 -33.58 23.66 -12.02
C THR A 196 -34.34 23.60 -13.34
N ASP A 197 -34.85 24.74 -13.81
CA ASP A 197 -35.44 24.89 -15.14
C ASP A 197 -34.44 24.62 -16.30
N LYS A 198 -33.14 24.53 -16.00
CA LYS A 198 -32.06 24.18 -16.93
C LYS A 198 -31.53 22.76 -16.75
N GLY A 199 -32.16 21.96 -15.89
CA GLY A 199 -31.82 20.57 -15.63
C GLY A 199 -31.25 20.31 -14.22
N PRO A 200 -31.07 19.04 -13.86
CA PRO A 200 -30.65 18.63 -12.53
C PRO A 200 -29.12 18.67 -12.36
N VAL A 201 -28.71 18.91 -11.12
CA VAL A 201 -27.35 18.67 -10.61
C VAL A 201 -27.44 17.64 -9.50
N ASN A 202 -26.53 16.69 -9.51
CA ASN A 202 -26.40 15.73 -8.42
C ASN A 202 -24.95 15.57 -7.96
N CYS A 203 -24.80 15.19 -6.70
CA CYS A 203 -23.51 14.87 -6.11
C CYS A 203 -23.68 13.67 -5.17
N LEU A 204 -22.86 12.65 -5.38
CA LEU A 204 -22.72 11.51 -4.48
C LEU A 204 -21.48 11.70 -3.61
N LEU A 205 -21.71 11.73 -2.30
CA LEU A 205 -20.68 11.75 -1.29
C LEU A 205 -20.71 10.43 -0.56
N ASN A 206 -19.74 9.57 -0.86
CA ASN A 206 -19.62 8.27 -0.23
C ASN A 206 -19.62 8.41 1.30
N GLY A 207 -20.28 7.48 1.98
CA GLY A 207 -20.17 7.31 3.42
C GLY A 207 -18.70 7.19 3.80
N LEU A 208 -18.34 7.74 4.96
CA LEU A 208 -17.09 7.36 5.58
C LEU A 208 -17.15 5.84 5.80
N PRO A 209 -16.06 5.11 5.55
CA PRO A 209 -16.05 3.67 5.67
C PRO A 209 -16.66 3.27 7.01
N SER A 210 -17.80 2.60 6.92
CA SER A 210 -18.53 2.09 8.05
C SER A 210 -18.37 0.61 8.14
N GLY A 211 -18.06 0.18 9.36
CA GLY A 211 -17.48 -1.12 9.59
C GLY A 211 -15.96 -0.97 9.76
N PHE A 212 -15.38 -1.32 10.90
CA PHE A 212 -15.39 -2.71 11.34
C PHE A 212 -15.55 -3.61 10.12
N ASN A 213 -14.45 -4.07 9.54
CA ASN A 213 -14.53 -5.42 9.01
C ASN A 213 -15.08 -6.22 10.19
N LYS A 214 -16.32 -6.75 10.12
CA LYS A 214 -16.87 -7.52 11.25
C LYS A 214 -15.91 -8.63 11.68
N ASP A 215 -15.02 -9.02 10.77
CA ASP A 215 -13.97 -9.99 10.96
C ASP A 215 -12.73 -9.49 11.72
N PHE A 216 -12.46 -8.18 11.76
CA PHE A 216 -11.26 -7.62 12.40
C PHE A 216 -11.56 -6.34 13.19
N PRO A 217 -11.41 -6.36 14.53
CA PRO A 217 -11.53 -5.17 15.37
C PRO A 217 -10.53 -4.06 14.96
N VAL A 218 -10.90 -2.81 15.21
CA VAL A 218 -9.99 -1.67 15.06
C VAL A 218 -8.79 -1.85 15.99
N GLY A 219 -7.57 -1.63 15.46
CA GLY A 219 -6.32 -1.85 16.19
C GLY A 219 -5.74 -3.26 16.06
N THR A 220 -6.38 -4.13 15.27
CA THR A 220 -5.79 -5.44 14.92
C THR A 220 -4.45 -5.25 14.20
N ILE A 221 -3.43 -5.96 14.69
CA ILE A 221 -2.13 -6.08 14.03
C ILE A 221 -2.15 -7.38 13.23
N LEU A 222 -1.84 -7.30 11.93
CA LEU A 222 -1.72 -8.46 11.05
C LEU A 222 -0.26 -8.65 10.62
N CYS A 223 0.18 -9.90 10.61
CA CYS A 223 1.44 -10.29 9.99
C CYS A 223 1.15 -10.77 8.56
N SER A 224 1.82 -10.18 7.57
CA SER A 224 1.65 -10.52 6.15
C SER A 224 3.01 -10.82 5.53
N TYR A 225 3.05 -11.81 4.65
CA TYR A 225 4.22 -12.07 3.79
C TYR A 225 4.28 -11.13 2.58
N LEU A 226 3.12 -10.57 2.18
CA LEU A 226 3.02 -9.64 1.05
C LEU A 226 3.78 -8.33 1.34
N SER A 227 4.40 -7.77 0.30
CA SER A 227 4.89 -6.39 0.31
C SER A 227 3.73 -5.40 0.52
N TRP A 228 4.04 -4.15 0.83
CA TRP A 228 3.01 -3.14 1.08
C TRP A 228 2.15 -2.93 -0.18
N GLU A 229 2.77 -2.86 -1.35
CA GLU A 229 2.11 -2.68 -2.64
C GLU A 229 1.18 -3.86 -2.95
N GLU A 230 1.67 -5.09 -2.81
CA GLU A 230 0.86 -6.30 -3.00
C GLU A 230 -0.31 -6.39 -2.02
N PHE A 231 -0.07 -6.03 -0.74
CA PHE A 231 -1.12 -6.03 0.27
C PHE A 231 -2.22 -5.01 -0.05
N GLN A 232 -1.84 -3.81 -0.50
CA GLN A 232 -2.79 -2.76 -0.91
C GLN A 232 -3.71 -3.23 -2.03
N GLU A 233 -3.12 -3.86 -3.06
CA GLU A 233 -3.80 -4.41 -4.22
C GLU A 233 -4.80 -5.50 -3.82
N VAL A 234 -4.34 -6.54 -3.13
CA VAL A 234 -5.13 -7.73 -2.79
C VAL A 234 -6.26 -7.40 -1.82
N THR A 235 -6.01 -6.53 -0.84
CA THR A 235 -7.03 -6.17 0.17
C THR A 235 -7.96 -5.06 -0.30
N LYS A 236 -7.69 -4.46 -1.47
CA LYS A 236 -8.38 -3.26 -1.97
C LYS A 236 -8.39 -2.17 -0.89
N ASN A 237 -7.24 -1.93 -0.26
CA ASN A 237 -7.18 -1.17 0.99
C ASN A 237 -7.74 0.25 0.87
N ASN A 238 -7.57 0.88 -0.30
CA ASN A 238 -7.96 2.26 -0.56
C ASN A 238 -9.26 2.37 -1.37
N LEU A 239 -10.09 1.33 -1.42
CA LEU A 239 -11.31 1.31 -2.25
C LEU A 239 -12.26 2.48 -1.97
N ALA A 240 -12.33 2.92 -0.72
CA ALA A 240 -13.15 4.05 -0.29
C ALA A 240 -12.47 5.42 -0.45
N ASN A 241 -11.18 5.46 -0.82
CA ASN A 241 -10.44 6.70 -1.00
C ASN A 241 -10.60 7.21 -2.44
N PRO A 242 -11.11 8.44 -2.67
CA PRO A 242 -11.20 9.04 -4.00
C PRO A 242 -9.88 9.07 -4.78
N ASP A 243 -8.76 9.27 -4.09
CA ASP A 243 -7.44 9.40 -4.72
C ASP A 243 -6.76 8.04 -4.96
N LYS A 244 -7.38 6.92 -4.55
CA LYS A 244 -6.85 5.54 -4.57
C LYS A 244 -5.49 5.31 -3.87
N ASN A 245 -4.88 6.37 -3.34
CA ASN A 245 -3.68 6.33 -2.52
C ASN A 245 -4.01 5.98 -1.07
N TRP A 246 -2.99 5.69 -0.27
CA TRP A 246 -3.19 5.48 1.16
C TRP A 246 -3.53 6.81 1.85
N ASN A 247 -4.59 6.80 2.67
CA ASN A 247 -4.96 7.91 3.54
C ASN A 247 -5.62 7.34 4.79
N SER A 248 -5.12 7.65 5.97
CA SER A 248 -5.65 7.12 7.25
C SER A 248 -7.13 7.41 7.51
N LYS A 249 -7.74 8.43 6.88
CA LYS A 249 -9.17 8.73 6.99
C LYS A 249 -10.03 7.71 6.22
N TYR A 250 -9.52 7.18 5.10
CA TYR A 250 -10.30 6.37 4.16
C TYR A 250 -9.79 4.92 3.98
N SER A 251 -8.49 4.68 4.18
CA SER A 251 -7.86 3.37 4.06
C SER A 251 -8.15 2.48 5.28
N LYS A 252 -8.28 1.17 5.06
CA LYS A 252 -8.61 0.20 6.12
C LYS A 252 -7.40 -0.20 6.96
N TRP A 253 -6.23 -0.28 6.34
CA TRP A 253 -4.98 -0.78 6.91
C TRP A 253 -3.86 0.24 6.76
N ALA A 254 -2.89 0.18 7.64
CA ALA A 254 -1.63 0.93 7.58
C ALA A 254 -0.50 0.02 8.04
N PRO A 255 0.72 0.13 7.49
CA PRO A 255 1.85 -0.61 8.04
C PRO A 255 2.21 -0.03 9.41
N CYS A 256 2.70 -0.90 10.29
CA CYS A 256 3.14 -0.50 11.63
C CYS A 256 4.58 0.04 11.57
N ASP A 257 4.76 1.23 10.99
CA ASP A 257 6.06 1.87 10.74
C ASP A 257 6.20 3.25 11.39
N GLY A 258 5.30 3.58 12.33
CA GLY A 258 5.31 4.87 13.03
C GLY A 258 4.69 6.04 12.27
N ARG A 259 4.11 5.84 11.08
CA ARG A 259 3.51 6.94 10.31
C ARG A 259 2.35 7.62 11.04
N LYS A 260 2.14 8.89 10.72
CA LYS A 260 1.03 9.69 11.27
C LYS A 260 -0.31 9.19 10.76
N VAL A 261 -1.35 9.32 11.59
CA VAL A 261 -2.74 9.05 11.24
C VAL A 261 -3.63 10.26 11.52
N ASP A 262 -4.68 10.37 10.73
CA ASP A 262 -5.73 11.36 10.88
C ASP A 262 -6.46 11.14 12.22
N THR A 263 -6.69 12.22 12.96
CA THR A 263 -7.33 12.19 14.29
C THR A 263 -8.78 11.72 14.22
N THR A 264 -9.40 11.85 13.05
CA THR A 264 -10.75 11.35 12.78
C THR A 264 -10.78 9.88 12.40
N CYS A 265 -9.65 9.19 12.22
CA CYS A 265 -9.66 7.76 11.86
C CYS A 265 -10.17 6.87 13.00
N GLY A 266 -10.62 5.66 12.67
CA GLY A 266 -11.20 4.74 13.65
C GLY A 266 -10.27 4.40 14.81
N LEU A 267 -8.97 4.18 14.52
CA LEU A 267 -7.97 3.88 15.53
C LEU A 267 -7.75 5.06 16.49
N ALA A 268 -7.56 6.26 15.96
CA ALA A 268 -7.34 7.47 16.75
C ALA A 268 -8.51 7.77 17.70
N ARG A 269 -9.76 7.59 17.23
CA ARG A 269 -10.98 7.74 18.04
C ARG A 269 -11.07 6.70 19.15
N ALA A 270 -10.73 5.43 18.86
CA ALA A 270 -10.83 4.34 19.84
C ALA A 270 -9.82 4.47 20.99
N THR A 271 -8.65 5.05 20.73
CA THR A 271 -7.55 5.12 21.71
C THR A 271 -7.41 6.48 22.40
N GLN A 272 -8.35 7.42 22.21
CA GLN A 272 -8.32 8.79 22.74
C GLN A 272 -7.08 9.59 22.28
N ASN A 273 -6.98 9.87 20.97
CA ASN A 273 -5.99 10.76 20.33
C ASN A 273 -4.62 10.13 19.99
N LEU A 274 -4.60 8.89 19.52
CA LEU A 274 -3.39 8.35 18.92
C LEU A 274 -3.10 9.07 17.60
N THR A 275 -1.92 9.68 17.49
CA THR A 275 -1.51 10.46 16.31
C THR A 275 -0.67 9.66 15.32
N ASN A 276 -0.16 8.49 15.73
CA ASN A 276 0.74 7.65 14.94
C ASN A 276 0.38 6.18 15.14
N VAL A 277 0.46 5.38 14.07
CA VAL A 277 0.47 3.91 14.25
C VAL A 277 1.72 3.48 15.01
N PRO A 278 1.72 2.33 15.71
CA PRO A 278 2.94 1.81 16.33
C PRO A 278 4.02 1.54 15.27
N ASP A 279 5.29 1.67 15.64
CA ASP A 279 6.41 1.18 14.84
C ASP A 279 6.84 -0.19 15.38
N LEU A 280 6.53 -1.23 14.61
CA LEU A 280 6.78 -2.63 14.97
C LEU A 280 7.97 -3.23 14.23
N ARG A 281 8.75 -2.43 13.50
CA ARG A 281 9.91 -2.92 12.77
C ARG A 281 11.02 -3.33 13.75
N GLY A 282 11.45 -4.59 13.66
CA GLY A 282 12.56 -5.11 14.46
C GLY A 282 12.26 -5.27 15.96
N VAL A 283 10.99 -5.30 16.36
CA VAL A 283 10.58 -5.56 17.75
C VAL A 283 9.69 -6.80 17.82
N PHE A 284 9.78 -7.51 18.94
CA PHE A 284 8.86 -8.59 19.27
C PHE A 284 7.61 -8.04 19.97
N LEU A 285 6.53 -8.81 19.95
CA LEU A 285 5.31 -8.48 20.67
C LEU A 285 5.28 -9.25 22.00
N ARG A 286 4.97 -8.56 23.09
CA ARG A 286 4.81 -9.18 24.41
C ARG A 286 3.47 -8.80 25.03
N GLY A 287 2.77 -9.81 25.55
CA GLY A 287 1.53 -9.63 26.28
C GLY A 287 1.76 -9.01 27.65
N ASN A 288 0.90 -8.08 28.05
CA ASN A 288 0.76 -7.68 29.46
C ASN A 288 0.38 -8.85 30.38
N ASN A 289 0.69 -8.70 31.67
CA ASN A 289 0.40 -9.70 32.71
C ASN A 289 -1.08 -9.72 33.15
N ALA A 290 -1.83 -8.67 32.82
CA ALA A 290 -3.29 -8.60 32.94
C ALA A 290 -3.85 -7.80 31.75
N PHE A 291 -4.91 -8.31 31.14
CA PHE A 291 -5.61 -7.70 30.01
C PHE A 291 -6.93 -7.04 30.43
N ASP A 292 -7.59 -7.57 31.47
CA ASP A 292 -8.80 -7.01 32.09
C ASP A 292 -8.53 -6.69 33.57
N SER A 293 -9.02 -5.54 34.05
CA SER A 293 -8.87 -5.15 35.44
C SER A 293 -9.64 -6.04 36.43
N ASN A 294 -10.61 -6.83 35.94
CA ASN A 294 -11.44 -7.73 36.73
C ASN A 294 -11.15 -9.23 36.48
N GLU A 295 -9.96 -9.59 36.01
CA GLU A 295 -9.58 -11.00 35.77
C GLU A 295 -9.82 -11.91 36.99
N LEU A 296 -9.48 -11.42 38.19
CA LEU A 296 -9.72 -12.15 39.44
C LEU A 296 -11.22 -12.39 39.71
N GLY A 297 -12.08 -11.43 39.34
CA GLY A 297 -13.54 -11.56 39.47
C GLY A 297 -14.12 -12.62 38.54
N TYR A 298 -13.45 -12.90 37.41
CA TYR A 298 -13.79 -14.01 36.51
C TYR A 298 -13.14 -15.34 36.92
N GLY A 299 -12.41 -15.38 38.04
CA GLY A 299 -11.70 -16.58 38.50
C GLY A 299 -10.44 -16.90 37.67
N ILE A 300 -9.92 -15.93 36.91
CA ILE A 300 -8.68 -16.10 36.15
C ILE A 300 -7.49 -15.93 37.11
N PRO A 301 -6.62 -16.94 37.26
CA PRO A 301 -5.47 -16.84 38.14
C PRO A 301 -4.43 -15.86 37.57
N THR A 302 -3.64 -15.25 38.46
CA THR A 302 -2.50 -14.43 38.05
C THR A 302 -1.50 -15.24 37.23
N VAL A 303 -0.89 -14.62 36.22
CA VAL A 303 0.15 -15.25 35.40
C VAL A 303 1.30 -15.74 36.28
N SER A 304 1.78 -16.96 36.02
CA SER A 304 2.88 -17.56 36.78
C SER A 304 4.19 -16.80 36.62
N GLU A 305 5.08 -16.88 37.63
CA GLU A 305 6.39 -16.21 37.63
C GLU A 305 7.26 -16.55 36.42
N ASN A 306 7.16 -17.77 35.90
CA ASN A 306 7.96 -18.23 34.75
C ASN A 306 7.43 -17.71 33.40
N GLN A 307 6.22 -17.15 33.36
CA GLN A 307 5.56 -16.68 32.16
C GLN A 307 5.36 -15.15 32.13
N LYS A 308 5.28 -14.51 33.31
CA LYS A 308 4.97 -13.08 33.41
C LYS A 308 6.05 -12.21 32.76
N ASP A 309 5.64 -11.10 32.15
CA ASP A 309 6.52 -10.00 31.78
C ASP A 309 7.23 -9.48 33.05
N PRO A 310 8.57 -9.51 33.12
CA PRO A 310 9.31 -9.05 34.29
C PRO A 310 9.12 -7.57 34.61
N GLU A 311 8.71 -6.75 33.63
CA GLU A 311 8.42 -5.32 33.83
C GLU A 311 6.97 -5.04 34.26
N GLY A 312 6.17 -6.08 34.48
CA GLY A 312 4.78 -5.93 34.90
C GLY A 312 3.84 -5.52 33.76
N ASN A 313 2.74 -4.87 34.12
CA ASN A 313 1.79 -4.33 33.16
C ASN A 313 2.28 -2.98 32.64
N ARG A 314 2.63 -2.95 31.35
CA ARG A 314 3.15 -1.76 30.69
C ARG A 314 2.04 -1.09 29.88
N LEU A 315 2.21 0.22 29.63
CA LEU A 315 1.31 0.93 28.73
C LEU A 315 1.37 0.28 27.34
N ARG A 316 0.21 0.00 26.73
CA ARG A 316 0.14 -0.53 25.35
C ARG A 316 1.01 0.31 24.41
N GLY A 317 1.80 -0.33 23.57
CA GLY A 317 2.72 0.33 22.65
C GLY A 317 4.05 0.78 23.26
N SER A 318 4.25 0.68 24.57
CA SER A 318 5.55 0.96 25.18
C SER A 318 6.60 -0.09 24.82
N ILE A 319 7.84 0.36 24.63
CA ILE A 319 8.98 -0.47 24.26
C ILE A 319 9.76 -0.85 25.52
N GLN A 320 10.03 -2.14 25.66
CA GLN A 320 11.08 -2.67 26.52
C GLN A 320 12.37 -2.67 25.70
N GLY A 321 13.39 -1.96 26.21
CA GLY A 321 14.71 -1.90 25.60
C GLY A 321 15.51 -3.20 25.78
N ASP A 322 16.72 -3.21 25.24
CA ASP A 322 17.66 -4.31 25.48
C ASP A 322 18.09 -4.28 26.96
N GLU A 323 18.00 -5.43 27.61
CA GLU A 323 18.54 -5.65 28.96
C GLU A 323 19.63 -6.71 28.85
N ILE A 324 20.84 -6.37 29.31
CA ILE A 324 21.93 -7.32 29.47
C ILE A 324 21.73 -7.98 30.82
N LYS A 325 21.58 -9.31 30.82
CA LYS A 325 21.53 -10.08 32.07
C LYS A 325 22.82 -10.81 32.29
N GLU A 326 23.39 -10.63 33.47
CA GLU A 326 24.50 -11.43 33.96
C GLU A 326 24.01 -12.84 34.24
N HIS A 327 24.80 -13.83 33.84
CA HIS A 327 24.60 -15.23 34.16
C HIS A 327 25.94 -15.94 34.26
N ASP A 328 26.04 -16.89 35.19
CA ASP A 328 27.28 -17.62 35.44
C ASP A 328 27.45 -18.80 34.48
N HIS A 329 28.69 -18.99 34.01
CA HIS A 329 29.11 -20.23 33.34
C HIS A 329 29.80 -21.14 34.35
N GLN A 330 29.17 -22.26 34.71
CA GLN A 330 29.82 -23.24 35.58
C GLN A 330 30.85 -24.06 34.79
N ILE A 331 32.09 -24.07 35.30
CA ILE A 331 33.12 -24.98 34.82
C ILE A 331 32.89 -26.33 35.50
N VAL A 332 32.31 -27.27 34.76
CA VAL A 332 32.16 -28.65 35.21
C VAL A 332 33.52 -29.35 35.14
N GLN A 333 33.88 -30.13 36.16
CA GLN A 333 35.08 -30.97 36.14
C GLN A 333 35.09 -31.83 34.88
N GLN A 334 36.18 -31.76 34.11
CA GLN A 334 36.39 -32.61 32.94
C GLN A 334 37.43 -33.68 33.29
N SER A 335 37.17 -34.93 32.90
CA SER A 335 38.11 -36.03 33.10
C SER A 335 38.90 -36.25 31.82
N PHE A 336 40.22 -36.00 31.87
CA PHE A 336 41.13 -36.31 30.77
C PHE A 336 42.04 -37.46 31.19
N GLY A 337 41.88 -38.63 30.56
CA GLY A 337 42.75 -39.78 30.81
C GLY A 337 42.65 -40.39 32.22
N GLY A 338 41.49 -40.29 32.88
CA GLY A 338 41.25 -40.89 34.19
C GLY A 338 41.69 -40.03 35.40
N ILE A 339 42.17 -38.81 35.16
CA ILE A 339 42.45 -37.82 36.20
C ILE A 339 41.34 -36.77 36.17
N THR A 340 40.64 -36.64 37.30
CA THR A 340 39.66 -35.56 37.52
C THR A 340 40.40 -34.32 38.02
N SER A 341 40.47 -33.27 37.20
CA SER A 341 40.99 -31.97 37.63
C SER A 341 39.91 -30.91 37.50
N THR A 342 39.86 -29.98 38.45
CA THR A 342 39.09 -28.75 38.31
C THR A 342 40.01 -27.73 37.64
N PRO A 343 39.73 -27.29 36.40
CA PRO A 343 40.53 -26.23 35.77
C PRO A 343 40.53 -25.00 36.68
N ARG A 344 41.71 -24.46 36.99
CA ARG A 344 41.80 -23.16 37.66
C ARG A 344 41.36 -22.09 36.68
N ALA A 345 40.14 -21.58 36.85
CA ALA A 345 39.66 -20.44 36.09
C ALA A 345 40.41 -19.18 36.51
N VAL A 346 41.10 -18.54 35.57
CA VAL A 346 41.68 -17.21 35.78
C VAL A 346 40.85 -16.24 34.94
N SER A 347 40.10 -15.36 35.59
CA SER A 347 39.32 -14.31 34.93
C SER A 347 40.29 -13.31 34.27
N ALA A 348 40.50 -13.42 32.97
CA ALA A 348 41.28 -12.43 32.21
C ALA A 348 40.34 -11.40 31.58
N ASN A 349 40.12 -10.28 32.28
CA ASN A 349 39.55 -9.07 31.68
C ASN A 349 40.68 -8.14 31.19
N THR A 350 41.58 -8.67 30.36
CA THR A 350 42.66 -7.89 29.76
C THR A 350 42.55 -7.95 28.25
N SER A 351 41.98 -6.90 27.69
CA SER A 351 42.08 -6.56 26.28
C SER A 351 43.56 -6.55 25.87
N GLY A 352 43.93 -7.43 24.94
CA GLY A 352 45.27 -7.44 24.33
C GLY A 352 46.14 -8.60 24.82
N ALA A 353 45.93 -9.77 24.23
CA ALA A 353 46.99 -10.74 24.00
C ALA A 353 46.47 -11.76 22.98
N ASP A 354 46.92 -11.60 21.75
CA ASP A 354 46.84 -12.63 20.71
C ASP A 354 47.80 -13.75 21.12
N GLY A 355 47.34 -14.58 22.04
CA GLY A 355 48.04 -15.77 22.50
C GLY A 355 47.19 -16.99 22.18
N ASP A 356 47.18 -17.36 20.90
CA ASP A 356 46.83 -18.69 20.38
C ASP A 356 45.60 -19.37 21.04
N LEU A 357 44.42 -19.02 20.54
CA LEU A 357 43.12 -19.56 20.99
C LEU A 357 42.41 -20.40 19.92
N ASP A 358 43.10 -20.86 18.88
CA ASP A 358 42.51 -21.76 17.87
C ASP A 358 42.96 -23.23 18.02
N GLY A 359 43.88 -23.52 18.94
CA GLY A 359 44.34 -24.88 19.23
C GLY A 359 45.08 -25.54 18.07
N SER A 360 45.53 -24.77 17.07
CA SER A 360 46.17 -25.30 15.86
C SER A 360 47.66 -25.59 16.02
N GLN A 361 48.30 -25.13 17.12
CA GLN A 361 49.70 -25.46 17.40
C GLN A 361 49.85 -26.41 18.59
N VAL A 362 50.52 -27.53 18.34
CA VAL A 362 51.02 -28.41 19.41
C VAL A 362 52.19 -27.70 20.08
N VAL A 363 51.90 -26.89 21.09
CA VAL A 363 52.94 -26.23 21.87
C VAL A 363 53.60 -27.27 22.79
N SER A 364 54.75 -27.79 22.38
CA SER A 364 55.54 -28.71 23.20
C SER A 364 56.15 -27.94 24.38
N GLY A 365 55.76 -28.29 25.60
CA GLY A 365 56.27 -27.67 26.84
C GLY A 365 55.20 -27.11 27.77
N TYR A 366 53.92 -27.11 27.37
CA TYR A 366 52.82 -26.75 28.26
C TYR A 366 52.46 -27.90 29.20
N ASP A 367 52.52 -27.62 30.50
CA ASP A 367 52.01 -28.50 31.54
C ASP A 367 50.49 -28.63 31.41
N LYS A 368 50.04 -29.79 30.92
CA LYS A 368 48.61 -30.11 30.73
C LYS A 368 47.81 -30.10 32.04
N SER A 369 48.47 -30.06 33.21
CA SER A 369 47.80 -30.01 34.50
C SER A 369 47.37 -28.59 34.93
N THR A 370 47.76 -27.54 34.20
CA THR A 370 47.55 -26.15 34.62
C THR A 370 46.90 -25.23 33.58
N VAL A 371 46.30 -25.77 32.52
CA VAL A 371 45.66 -24.94 31.48
C VAL A 371 44.52 -24.09 32.10
N PRO A 372 44.64 -22.75 32.12
CA PRO A 372 43.59 -21.89 32.65
C PRO A 372 42.42 -21.85 31.66
N LEU A 373 41.25 -22.33 32.08
CA LEU A 373 40.03 -22.13 31.33
C LEU A 373 39.54 -20.72 31.60
N VAL A 374 39.71 -19.82 30.63
CA VAL A 374 39.21 -18.45 30.71
C VAL A 374 37.76 -18.47 30.22
N ILE A 375 36.81 -18.41 31.14
CA ILE A 375 35.41 -18.12 30.82
C ILE A 375 35.09 -16.75 31.40
N ALA A 376 34.55 -15.86 30.57
CA ALA A 376 34.03 -14.60 31.06
C ALA A 376 32.82 -14.86 31.98
N ALA A 377 32.65 -14.05 33.01
CA ALA A 377 31.50 -14.13 33.93
C ALA A 377 30.14 -13.90 33.25
N ALA A 378 30.13 -13.58 31.97
CA ALA A 378 28.96 -13.56 31.10
C ALA A 378 29.37 -14.10 29.73
N GLY A 379 28.45 -14.77 29.02
CA GLY A 379 28.63 -15.27 27.65
C GLY A 379 28.66 -14.16 26.59
N GLY A 380 29.43 -13.11 26.83
CA GLY A 380 29.36 -11.84 26.10
C GLY A 380 28.11 -11.01 26.48
N LYS A 381 27.76 -10.05 25.62
CA LYS A 381 26.55 -9.25 25.78
C LYS A 381 25.33 -10.07 25.33
N GLU A 382 24.83 -10.96 26.18
CA GLU A 382 23.54 -11.61 25.93
C GLU A 382 22.42 -10.58 26.17
N THR A 383 21.85 -10.07 25.08
CA THR A 383 20.76 -9.10 25.12
C THR A 383 19.44 -9.82 24.98
N ARG A 384 18.49 -9.51 25.87
CA ARG A 384 17.08 -9.86 25.65
C ARG A 384 16.54 -9.11 24.43
N PRO A 385 15.68 -9.72 23.59
CA PRO A 385 15.09 -9.03 22.46
C PRO A 385 14.21 -7.85 22.90
N LYS A 386 14.13 -6.79 22.08
CA LYS A 386 13.21 -5.65 22.28
C LYS A 386 11.76 -6.08 22.13
N ASN A 387 10.89 -5.66 23.04
CA ASN A 387 9.48 -6.04 23.03
C ASN A 387 8.54 -4.83 23.15
N MET A 388 7.51 -4.78 22.31
CA MET A 388 6.39 -3.85 22.48
C MET A 388 5.25 -4.50 23.24
N ALA A 389 4.71 -3.78 24.24
CA ALA A 389 3.57 -4.25 25.03
C ALA A 389 2.26 -4.23 24.22
N VAL A 390 1.57 -5.35 24.16
CA VAL A 390 0.27 -5.51 23.50
C VAL A 390 -0.69 -6.31 24.36
N ASN A 391 -1.98 -6.24 24.04
CA ASN A 391 -2.99 -7.14 24.58
C ASN A 391 -3.38 -8.14 23.50
N TYR A 392 -3.43 -9.42 23.83
CA TYR A 392 -3.84 -10.47 22.91
C TYR A 392 -5.33 -10.75 23.10
N TYR A 393 -6.06 -10.81 21.99
CA TYR A 393 -7.47 -11.18 21.97
C TYR A 393 -7.65 -12.30 20.96
N ILE A 394 -8.49 -13.27 21.31
CA ILE A 394 -8.89 -14.35 20.40
C ILE A 394 -10.35 -14.14 20.00
N ARG A 395 -10.65 -14.29 18.71
CA ARG A 395 -12.02 -14.30 18.22
C ARG A 395 -12.68 -15.61 18.65
N ILE A 396 -13.77 -15.50 19.41
CA ILE A 396 -14.51 -16.67 19.93
C ILE A 396 -15.84 -16.93 19.22
N ASN A 397 -16.32 -16.00 18.37
CA ASN A 397 -17.50 -16.16 17.49
C ASN A 397 -17.31 -15.36 16.19
#